data_AF-M6D7Z3-F1
#
_entry.id   AF-M6D7Z3-F1
#
_cell.length_a   1.000
_cell.length_b   1.000
_cell.length_c   1.000
_cell.angle_alpha   90.00
_cell.angle_beta   90.00
_cell.angle_gamma   90.00
#
_symmetry.space_group_name_H-M   'P 1'
#
loop_
_entity.id
_entity.type
_entity.pdbx_description
1 polymer ?
#
loop_
_entity_poly.entity_id
_entity_poly.type
_entity_poly.pdbx_seq_one_letter_code
_entity_poly.pdbx_strand_id
1 'polypeptide(L)'
;MEDKLRYLAPNKIDPKKIHSAFQKLILFDNAFLNMQAMNVAATDQLIMNWEYSLLHDYIRSDSTPLESVILISALSQMWIFGTYELLRTWRQQIREHLDPKSNKFYANAETDQNLSEAYWLKNREKFKDASFAKKAKNQYDKMEPIFRCIEDIRVNLAKHEAPKSDKFKPRAPGYGRININCGSLDYEIMDRNGNYSFINRRDIADMLRDSISRKKKIL
;
A
#
# COMPACT_ATOMS: atom_id res chain seq x y z
N MET A 1 1.07 -32.68 7.66
CA MET A 1 1.76 -31.37 7.66
C MET A 1 0.91 -30.49 6.77
N GLU A 2 -0.03 -29.73 7.34
CA GLU A 2 -0.87 -28.83 6.53
C GLU A 2 0.05 -27.74 5.98
N ASP A 3 0.33 -27.82 4.69
CA ASP A 3 0.99 -26.75 3.96
C ASP A 3 0.07 -25.54 4.05
N LYS A 4 0.42 -24.56 4.89
CA LYS A 4 -0.38 -23.34 5.03
C LYS A 4 -0.34 -22.64 3.68
N LEU A 5 -1.43 -22.75 2.92
CA LEU A 5 -1.64 -21.98 1.69
C LEU A 5 -1.21 -20.53 1.94
N ARG A 6 -0.23 -20.07 1.15
CA ARG A 6 0.37 -18.73 1.28
C ARG A 6 -0.68 -17.62 1.24
N TYR A 7 -1.77 -17.83 0.51
CA TYR A 7 -2.88 -16.88 0.35
C TYR A 7 -4.18 -17.48 0.88
N LEU A 8 -4.93 -16.66 1.62
CA LEU A 8 -6.30 -17.00 2.00
C LEU A 8 -7.23 -16.87 0.80
N ALA A 9 -8.22 -17.75 0.71
CA ALA A 9 -9.28 -17.62 -0.29
C ALA A 9 -10.08 -16.32 -0.09
N PRO A 10 -10.60 -15.67 -1.16
CA PRO A 10 -11.31 -14.38 -1.07
C PRO A 10 -12.41 -14.33 -0.02
N ASN A 11 -13.20 -15.41 0.11
CA ASN A 11 -14.29 -15.52 1.08
C ASN A 11 -13.85 -15.68 2.54
N LYS A 12 -12.56 -15.91 2.81
CA LYS A 12 -11.96 -15.98 4.15
C LYS A 12 -11.31 -14.67 4.59
N ILE A 13 -11.26 -13.67 3.70
CA ILE A 13 -10.65 -12.38 3.99
C ILE A 13 -11.76 -11.40 4.37
N ASP A 14 -11.64 -10.79 5.53
CA ASP A 14 -12.53 -9.69 5.94
C ASP A 14 -12.28 -8.47 5.02
N PRO A 15 -13.28 -8.03 4.23
CA PRO A 15 -13.15 -6.89 3.33
C PRO A 15 -12.78 -5.59 4.07
N LYS A 16 -13.12 -5.50 5.37
CA LYS A 16 -12.84 -4.31 6.20
C LYS A 16 -11.42 -4.30 6.75
N LYS A 17 -10.63 -5.38 6.59
CA LYS A 17 -9.33 -5.52 7.27
C LYS A 17 -8.30 -4.48 6.85
N ILE A 18 -8.23 -4.11 5.56
CA ILE A 18 -7.34 -3.04 5.08
C ILE A 18 -7.77 -1.68 5.63
N HIS A 19 -9.06 -1.34 5.51
CA HIS A 19 -9.58 -0.07 6.03
C HIS A 19 -9.37 0.04 7.54
N SER A 20 -9.67 -1.02 8.28
CA SER A 20 -9.45 -1.11 9.72
C SER A 20 -7.97 -1.04 10.11
N ALA A 21 -7.06 -1.47 9.23
CA ALA A 21 -5.63 -1.27 9.43
C ALA A 21 -5.32 0.23 9.33
N PHE A 22 -5.68 0.88 8.23
CA PHE A 22 -5.44 2.32 8.06
C PHE A 22 -6.03 3.16 9.19
N GLN A 23 -7.27 2.91 9.62
CA GLN A 23 -7.91 3.65 10.72
C GLN A 23 -7.16 3.60 12.06
N LYS A 24 -6.31 2.59 12.27
CA LYS A 24 -5.51 2.48 13.50
C LYS A 24 -4.22 3.28 13.44
N LEU A 25 -3.81 3.76 12.27
CA LEU A 25 -2.66 4.65 12.11
C LEU A 25 -3.04 6.06 12.60
N ILE A 26 -2.10 6.69 13.28
CA ILE A 26 -2.21 8.09 13.69
C ILE A 26 -2.39 8.97 12.45
N LEU A 27 -3.24 9.99 12.55
CA LEU A 27 -3.69 10.90 11.47
C LEU A 27 -4.78 10.37 10.52
N PHE A 28 -5.19 9.10 10.63
CA PHE A 28 -6.34 8.60 9.86
C PHE A 28 -7.70 8.94 10.50
N ASP A 29 -7.72 9.74 11.57
CA ASP A 29 -8.91 10.45 12.05
C ASP A 29 -9.31 11.62 11.13
N ASN A 30 -8.43 12.03 10.21
CA ASN A 30 -8.77 12.97 9.14
C ASN A 30 -9.80 12.39 8.16
N ALA A 31 -10.85 13.15 7.83
CA ALA A 31 -11.85 12.77 6.84
C ALA A 31 -11.25 12.42 5.46
N PHE A 32 -10.27 13.18 4.97
CA PHE A 32 -9.65 13.00 3.66
C PHE A 32 -8.77 11.75 3.57
N LEU A 33 -7.89 11.52 4.56
CA LEU A 33 -7.06 10.29 4.60
C LEU A 33 -7.93 9.06 4.79
N ASN A 34 -8.96 9.15 5.64
CA ASN A 34 -9.91 8.05 5.84
C ASN A 34 -10.73 7.75 4.58
N MET A 35 -11.18 8.77 3.85
CA MET A 35 -11.89 8.59 2.57
C MET A 35 -11.00 7.87 1.54
N GLN A 36 -9.74 8.28 1.41
CA GLN A 36 -8.80 7.61 0.53
C GLN A 36 -8.51 6.16 0.97
N ALA A 37 -8.43 5.91 2.29
CA ALA A 37 -8.31 4.55 2.82
C ALA A 37 -9.53 3.67 2.47
N MET A 38 -10.74 4.23 2.50
CA MET A 38 -11.96 3.53 2.08
C MET A 38 -11.90 3.18 0.60
N ASN A 39 -11.48 4.11 -0.26
CA ASN A 39 -11.34 3.87 -1.71
C ASN A 39 -10.34 2.74 -1.99
N VAL A 40 -9.17 2.78 -1.35
CA VAL A 40 -8.15 1.72 -1.46
C VAL A 40 -8.71 0.36 -1.00
N ALA A 41 -9.42 0.30 0.12
CA ALA A 41 -9.98 -0.95 0.64
C ALA A 41 -11.12 -1.51 -0.23
N ALA A 42 -12.03 -0.65 -0.72
CA ALA A 42 -13.11 -1.07 -1.60
C ALA A 42 -12.58 -1.62 -2.93
N THR A 43 -11.56 -0.93 -3.48
CA THR A 43 -10.95 -1.31 -4.76
C THR A 43 -10.13 -2.61 -4.63
N ASP A 44 -9.45 -2.83 -3.50
CA ASP A 44 -8.75 -4.10 -3.20
C ASP A 44 -9.69 -5.30 -3.27
N GLN A 45 -10.87 -5.19 -2.66
CA GLN A 45 -11.86 -6.27 -2.65
C GLN A 45 -12.40 -6.56 -4.06
N LEU A 46 -12.68 -5.51 -4.84
CA LEU A 46 -13.15 -5.63 -6.21
C LEU A 46 -12.12 -6.36 -7.08
N ILE A 47 -10.86 -5.88 -7.06
CA ILE A 47 -9.78 -6.46 -7.85
C ILE A 47 -9.52 -7.91 -7.44
N MET A 48 -9.52 -8.22 -6.13
CA MET A 48 -9.34 -9.60 -5.65
C MET A 48 -10.37 -10.57 -6.24
N ASN A 49 -11.64 -10.16 -6.33
CA ASN A 49 -12.67 -11.02 -6.90
C ASN A 49 -12.39 -11.26 -8.40
N TRP A 50 -11.94 -10.25 -9.14
CA TRP A 50 -11.61 -10.36 -10.56
C TRP A 50 -10.35 -11.19 -10.80
N GLU A 51 -9.32 -11.04 -9.97
CA GLU A 51 -8.11 -11.88 -9.97
C GLU A 51 -8.47 -13.36 -9.79
N TYR A 52 -9.38 -13.66 -8.86
CA TYR A 52 -9.80 -15.04 -8.62
C TYR A 52 -10.64 -15.62 -9.77
N SER A 53 -11.52 -14.82 -10.38
CA SER A 53 -12.22 -15.22 -11.60
C SER A 53 -11.27 -15.46 -12.77
N LEU A 54 -10.28 -14.58 -12.96
CA LEU A 54 -9.24 -14.74 -13.98
C LEU A 54 -8.48 -16.05 -13.80
N LEU A 55 -8.11 -16.40 -12.57
CA LEU A 55 -7.44 -17.67 -12.27
C LEU A 55 -8.30 -18.87 -12.68
N HIS A 56 -9.59 -18.83 -12.35
CA HIS A 56 -10.52 -19.90 -12.72
C HIS A 56 -10.64 -20.04 -14.24
N ASP A 57 -10.75 -18.93 -14.97
CA ASP A 57 -10.83 -18.94 -16.43
C ASP A 57 -9.54 -19.48 -17.05
N TYR A 58 -8.38 -19.02 -16.56
CA TYR A 58 -7.07 -19.49 -17.02
C TYR A 58 -6.90 -21.00 -16.85
N ILE A 59 -7.29 -21.55 -15.68
CA ILE A 59 -7.24 -23.00 -15.43
C ILE A 59 -8.19 -23.76 -16.34
N ARG A 60 -9.37 -23.20 -16.63
CA ARG A 60 -10.42 -23.87 -17.43
C ARG A 60 -10.09 -23.89 -18.92
N SER A 61 -9.59 -22.80 -19.47
CA SER A 61 -9.39 -22.65 -20.92
C SER A 61 -8.00 -23.08 -21.40
N ASP A 62 -7.09 -23.46 -20.50
CA ASP A 62 -5.68 -23.79 -20.76
C ASP A 62 -4.96 -22.77 -21.67
N SER A 63 -5.45 -21.52 -21.62
CA SER A 63 -5.05 -20.42 -22.48
C SER A 63 -5.24 -19.12 -21.73
N THR A 64 -4.32 -18.18 -21.91
CA THR A 64 -4.34 -16.89 -21.20
C THR A 64 -5.54 -16.05 -21.66
N PRO A 65 -6.48 -15.68 -20.77
CA PRO A 65 -7.59 -14.78 -21.10
C PRO A 65 -7.07 -13.34 -21.23
N LEU A 66 -6.53 -12.99 -22.41
CA LEU A 66 -5.75 -11.76 -22.62
C LEU A 66 -6.47 -10.48 -22.21
N GLU A 67 -7.75 -10.33 -22.58
CA GLU A 67 -8.54 -9.14 -22.24
C GLU A 67 -8.65 -8.94 -20.72
N SER A 68 -8.98 -10.01 -20.00
CA SER A 68 -9.08 -10.01 -18.53
C SER A 68 -7.74 -9.72 -17.87
N VAL A 69 -6.63 -10.30 -18.37
CA VAL A 69 -5.28 -10.03 -17.87
C VAL A 69 -4.90 -8.56 -18.04
N ILE A 70 -5.16 -7.97 -19.20
CA ILE A 70 -4.84 -6.56 -19.48
C ILE A 70 -5.61 -5.64 -18.52
N LEU A 71 -6.92 -5.86 -18.38
CA LEU A 71 -7.77 -5.06 -17.49
C LEU A 71 -7.33 -5.18 -16.02
N ILE A 72 -7.12 -6.41 -15.54
CA ILE A 72 -6.71 -6.68 -14.16
C ILE A 72 -5.32 -6.11 -13.88
N SER A 73 -4.40 -6.15 -14.86
CA SER A 73 -3.09 -5.50 -14.75
C SER A 73 -3.23 -4.00 -14.58
N ALA A 74 -4.00 -3.32 -15.43
CA ALA A 74 -4.21 -1.88 -15.32
C ALA A 74 -4.78 -1.48 -13.95
N LEU A 75 -5.79 -2.20 -13.48
CA LEU A 75 -6.42 -1.93 -12.18
C LEU A 75 -5.51 -2.21 -11.00
N SER A 76 -4.72 -3.28 -11.08
CA SER A 76 -3.72 -3.60 -10.07
C SER A 76 -2.66 -2.50 -9.96
N GLN A 77 -2.17 -1.99 -11.10
CA GLN A 77 -1.23 -0.88 -11.13
C GLN A 77 -1.85 0.42 -10.56
N MET A 78 -3.08 0.76 -10.96
CA MET A 78 -3.80 1.91 -10.41
C MET A 78 -3.98 1.80 -8.88
N TRP A 79 -4.30 0.60 -8.38
CA TRP A 79 -4.43 0.35 -6.95
C TRP A 79 -3.09 0.50 -6.21
N ILE A 80 -2.00 -0.02 -6.78
CA ILE A 80 -0.64 0.12 -6.24
C ILE A 80 -0.28 1.62 -6.16
N PHE A 81 -0.56 2.40 -7.21
CA PHE A 81 -0.28 3.84 -7.24
C PHE A 81 -1.13 4.61 -6.23
N GLY A 82 -2.43 4.33 -6.14
CA GLY A 82 -3.30 4.96 -5.14
C GLY A 82 -2.87 4.66 -3.71
N THR A 83 -2.48 3.40 -3.45
CA THR A 83 -1.97 2.97 -2.14
C THR A 83 -0.65 3.66 -1.80
N TYR A 84 0.26 3.77 -2.78
CA TYR A 84 1.51 4.50 -2.65
C TYR A 84 1.26 5.97 -2.27
N GLU A 85 0.40 6.68 -2.99
CA GLU A 85 0.14 8.11 -2.76
C GLU A 85 -0.52 8.37 -1.40
N LEU A 86 -1.44 7.50 -0.97
CA LEU A 86 -2.03 7.55 0.36
C LEU A 86 -0.96 7.43 1.45
N LEU A 87 -0.12 6.39 1.37
CA LEU A 87 0.94 6.17 2.36
C LEU A 87 2.03 7.24 2.29
N ARG A 88 2.38 7.72 1.10
CA ARG A 88 3.34 8.81 0.91
C ARG A 88 2.87 10.07 1.64
N THR A 89 1.60 10.43 1.47
CA THR A 89 0.98 11.60 2.12
C THR A 89 0.97 11.44 3.64
N TRP A 90 0.50 10.31 4.15
CA TRP A 90 0.52 10.01 5.58
C TRP A 90 1.94 10.07 6.16
N ARG A 91 2.90 9.40 5.49
CA ARG A 91 4.31 9.35 5.88
C ARG A 91 4.93 10.75 5.94
N GLN A 92 4.62 11.60 4.98
CA GLN A 92 5.07 13.00 4.96
C GLN A 92 4.53 13.75 6.18
N GLN A 93 3.22 13.68 6.44
CA GLN A 93 2.61 14.37 7.58
C GLN A 93 3.18 13.90 8.92
N ILE A 94 3.40 12.59 9.11
CA ILE A 94 4.03 12.08 10.34
C ILE A 94 5.44 12.65 10.52
N ARG A 95 6.27 12.68 9.47
CA ARG A 95 7.62 13.25 9.54
C ARG A 95 7.60 14.73 9.91
N GLU A 96 6.69 15.49 9.30
CA GLU A 96 6.56 16.93 9.54
C GLU A 96 6.07 17.21 10.97
N HIS A 97 5.16 16.39 11.50
CA HIS A 97 4.72 16.53 12.90
C HIS A 97 5.77 16.06 13.92
N LEU A 98 6.64 15.11 13.57
CA LEU A 98 7.73 14.66 14.43
C LEU A 98 8.95 15.60 14.39
N ASP A 99 9.14 16.37 13.32
CA ASP A 99 10.21 17.35 13.21
C ASP A 99 9.87 18.64 13.96
N PRO A 100 10.61 19.01 15.03
CA PRO A 100 10.37 20.25 15.77
C PRO A 100 10.56 21.52 14.92
N LYS A 101 11.38 21.46 13.85
CA LYS A 101 11.71 22.60 12.99
C LYS A 101 10.76 22.77 11.79
N SER A 102 9.85 21.82 11.57
CA SER A 102 8.93 21.87 10.44
C SER A 102 7.89 22.98 10.61
N ASN A 103 7.97 24.00 9.75
CA ASN A 103 7.01 25.11 9.69
C ASN A 103 6.18 25.16 8.38
N LYS A 104 6.21 24.09 7.57
CA LYS A 104 5.67 24.10 6.20
C LYS A 104 4.17 24.46 6.07
N PHE A 105 3.37 24.27 7.12
CA PHE A 105 1.93 24.56 7.09
C PHE A 105 1.56 25.94 7.64
N TYR A 106 2.51 26.71 8.17
CA TYR A 106 2.25 28.02 8.77
C TYR A 106 2.45 29.20 7.82
N ALA A 107 2.90 28.96 6.58
CA ALA A 107 3.40 30.05 5.74
C ALA A 107 2.32 31.04 5.26
N ASN A 108 1.04 30.64 5.20
CA ASN A 108 -0.04 31.45 4.60
C ASN A 108 -1.35 31.40 5.43
N ALA A 109 -1.26 31.58 6.75
CA ALA A 109 -2.42 31.56 7.65
C ALA A 109 -3.23 32.85 7.56
N GLU A 110 -3.99 33.02 6.49
CA GLU A 110 -5.12 33.95 6.46
C GLU A 110 -6.40 33.14 6.22
N THR A 111 -7.34 33.24 7.17
CA THR A 111 -8.76 32.83 7.15
C THR A 111 -9.16 31.48 7.77
N ASP A 112 -10.18 31.59 8.63
CA ASP A 112 -10.96 30.58 9.37
C ASP A 112 -11.64 29.47 8.52
N GLN A 113 -11.30 29.35 7.24
CA GLN A 113 -11.98 28.45 6.29
C GLN A 113 -11.15 27.22 5.87
N ASN A 114 -9.88 27.12 6.27
CA ASN A 114 -9.03 26.00 5.87
C ASN A 114 -9.08 24.82 6.86
N LEU A 115 -9.99 23.87 6.62
CA LEU A 115 -10.12 22.63 7.40
C LEU A 115 -8.80 21.85 7.53
N SER A 116 -7.91 21.94 6.53
CA SER A 116 -6.61 21.25 6.56
C SER A 116 -5.65 21.86 7.58
N GLU A 117 -5.68 23.18 7.74
CA GLU A 117 -4.83 23.91 8.68
C GLU A 117 -5.28 23.71 10.13
N ALA A 118 -6.58 23.85 10.39
CA ALA A 118 -7.16 23.58 11.71
C ALA A 118 -6.86 22.13 12.16
N TYR A 119 -6.98 21.17 11.24
CA TYR A 119 -6.59 19.78 11.49
C TYR A 119 -5.10 19.64 11.80
N TRP A 120 -4.24 20.34 11.06
CA TRP A 120 -2.79 20.28 11.25
C TRP A 120 -2.38 20.84 12.62
N LEU A 121 -2.85 22.04 12.99
CA LEU A 121 -2.56 22.67 14.28
C LEU A 121 -3.02 21.79 15.46
N LYS A 122 -4.25 21.26 15.38
CA LYS A 122 -4.79 20.33 16.38
C LYS A 122 -3.88 19.12 16.58
N ASN A 123 -3.35 18.53 15.50
CA ASN A 123 -2.43 17.41 15.63
C ASN A 123 -1.07 17.84 16.14
N ARG A 124 -0.54 18.99 15.74
CA ARG A 124 0.75 19.50 16.25
C ARG A 124 0.74 19.60 17.78
N GLU A 125 -0.37 20.03 18.39
CA GLU A 125 -0.53 20.01 19.85
C GLU A 125 -0.47 18.60 20.43
N LYS A 126 -1.16 17.61 19.83
CA LYS A 126 -1.05 16.20 20.26
C LYS A 126 0.39 15.68 20.18
N PHE A 127 1.15 16.09 19.16
CA PHE A 127 2.54 15.68 18.98
C PHE A 127 3.52 16.31 19.98
N LYS A 128 3.10 17.30 20.79
CA LYS A 128 3.90 17.78 21.93
C LYS A 128 3.94 16.76 23.08
N ASP A 129 2.94 15.89 23.18
CA ASP A 129 3.00 14.75 24.10
C ASP A 129 4.01 13.71 23.60
N ALA A 130 5.06 13.50 24.39
CA ALA A 130 6.12 12.53 24.11
C ALA A 130 5.58 11.10 23.94
N SER A 131 4.51 10.72 24.66
CA SER A 131 3.89 9.40 24.56
C SER A 131 3.24 9.21 23.18
N PHE A 132 2.52 10.23 22.72
CA PHE A 132 1.86 10.27 21.43
C PHE A 132 2.87 10.29 20.28
N ALA A 133 3.89 11.15 20.37
CA ALA A 133 4.98 11.23 19.39
C ALA A 133 5.73 9.90 19.27
N LYS A 134 6.05 9.23 20.40
CA LYS A 134 6.68 7.91 20.40
C LYS A 134 5.80 6.85 19.73
N LYS A 135 4.49 6.87 19.98
CA LYS A 135 3.53 5.97 19.31
C LYS A 135 3.48 6.22 17.80
N ALA A 136 3.44 7.48 17.36
CA ALA A 136 3.46 7.85 15.95
C ALA A 136 4.75 7.39 15.26
N LYS A 137 5.90 7.60 15.91
CA LYS A 137 7.20 7.12 15.43
C LYS A 137 7.24 5.59 15.31
N ASN A 138 6.73 4.86 16.29
CA ASN A 138 6.65 3.40 16.22
C ASN A 138 5.75 2.92 15.06
N GLN A 139 4.64 3.59 14.78
CA GLN A 139 3.79 3.26 13.62
C GLN A 139 4.47 3.58 12.30
N TYR A 140 5.15 4.72 12.23
CA TYR A 140 5.98 5.10 11.09
C TYR A 140 7.03 4.03 10.78
N ASP A 141 7.79 3.60 11.78
CA ASP A 141 8.87 2.62 11.61
C ASP A 141 8.34 1.24 11.19
N LYS A 142 7.15 0.84 11.66
CA LYS A 142 6.49 -0.39 11.23
C LYS A 142 5.99 -0.34 9.79
N MET A 143 5.52 0.82 9.34
CA MET A 143 4.98 0.99 7.99
C MET A 143 6.08 1.26 6.95
N GLU A 144 7.25 1.74 7.36
CA GLU A 144 8.33 2.10 6.44
C GLU A 144 8.75 0.92 5.53
N PRO A 145 8.97 -0.32 5.99
CA PRO A 145 9.29 -1.44 5.09
C PRO A 145 8.21 -1.71 4.04
N ILE A 146 6.93 -1.61 4.43
CA ILE A 146 5.78 -1.79 3.53
C ILE A 146 5.75 -0.66 2.50
N PHE A 147 5.94 0.59 2.94
CA PHE A 147 6.02 1.74 2.06
C PHE A 147 7.17 1.61 1.05
N ARG A 148 8.35 1.14 1.47
CA ARG A 148 9.49 0.92 0.56
C ARG A 148 9.22 -0.14 -0.48
N CYS A 149 8.61 -1.25 -0.06
CA CYS A 149 8.17 -2.30 -0.98
C CYS A 149 7.21 -1.74 -2.06
N ILE A 150 6.22 -0.94 -1.65
CA ILE A 150 5.27 -0.29 -2.56
C ILE A 150 5.95 0.77 -3.45
N GLU A 151 6.89 1.55 -2.90
CA GLU A 151 7.69 2.52 -3.66
C GLU A 151 8.50 1.82 -4.75
N ASP A 152 9.12 0.69 -4.42
CA ASP A 152 9.99 -0.02 -5.33
C ASP A 152 9.21 -0.62 -6.51
N ILE A 153 8.08 -1.31 -6.25
CA ILE A 153 7.19 -1.81 -7.32
C ILE A 153 6.59 -0.67 -8.15
N ARG A 154 6.19 0.44 -7.51
CA ARG A 154 5.63 1.61 -8.22
C ARG A 154 6.64 2.22 -9.19
N VAL A 155 7.92 2.31 -8.80
CA VAL A 155 8.97 2.83 -9.68
C VAL A 155 9.23 1.87 -10.84
N ASN A 156 9.33 0.57 -10.57
CA ASN A 156 9.50 -0.45 -11.62
C ASN A 156 8.35 -0.38 -12.65
N LEU A 157 7.10 -0.26 -12.20
CA LEU A 157 5.93 -0.19 -13.06
C LEU A 157 5.81 1.14 -13.83
N ALA A 158 6.05 2.28 -13.16
CA ALA A 158 5.80 3.59 -13.77
C ALA A 158 6.98 4.14 -14.58
N LYS A 159 8.21 3.76 -14.23
CA LYS A 159 9.44 4.27 -14.87
C LYS A 159 10.22 3.22 -15.64
N HIS A 160 9.94 1.93 -15.41
CA HIS A 160 10.72 0.83 -15.99
C HIS A 160 12.21 0.90 -15.57
N GLU A 161 12.45 1.25 -14.31
CA GLU A 161 13.78 1.47 -13.71
C GLU A 161 13.85 0.82 -12.32
N ALA A 162 15.08 0.55 -11.86
CA ALA A 162 15.30 0.31 -10.43
C ALA A 162 15.07 1.60 -9.61
N PRO A 163 14.58 1.48 -8.36
CA PRO A 163 14.44 2.64 -7.49
C PRO A 163 15.81 3.28 -7.23
N LYS A 164 15.91 4.60 -7.45
CA LYS A 164 17.12 5.41 -7.26
C LYS A 164 18.33 5.05 -8.14
N SER A 165 18.13 4.29 -9.22
CA SER A 165 19.17 4.01 -10.21
C SER A 165 18.56 3.95 -11.61
N ASP A 166 18.98 4.85 -12.49
CA ASP A 166 18.68 4.85 -13.92
C ASP A 166 19.50 3.80 -14.69
N LYS A 167 20.53 3.23 -14.04
CA LYS A 167 21.49 2.31 -14.66
C LYS A 167 20.92 0.91 -14.89
N PHE A 168 19.93 0.51 -14.11
CA PHE A 168 19.37 -0.85 -14.17
C PHE A 168 17.96 -0.81 -14.74
N LYS A 169 17.74 -1.57 -15.82
CA LYS A 169 16.44 -1.74 -16.47
C LYS A 169 15.85 -3.12 -16.12
N PRO A 170 14.60 -3.20 -15.63
CA PRO A 170 13.91 -4.48 -15.42
C PRO A 170 13.79 -5.25 -16.74
N ARG A 171 13.75 -6.59 -16.70
CA ARG A 171 13.72 -7.41 -17.92
C ARG A 171 12.38 -7.37 -18.63
N ALA A 172 11.29 -7.33 -17.86
CA ALA A 172 9.92 -7.26 -18.37
C ALA A 172 9.07 -6.32 -17.50
N PRO A 173 9.36 -5.01 -17.50
CA PRO A 173 8.66 -4.05 -16.65
C PRO A 173 7.18 -3.99 -17.05
N GLY A 174 6.29 -4.07 -16.06
CA GLY A 174 4.83 -4.02 -16.29
C GLY A 174 4.21 -5.32 -16.82
N TYR A 175 5.00 -6.33 -17.18
CA TYR A 175 4.48 -7.65 -17.54
C TYR A 175 4.09 -8.42 -16.29
N GLY A 176 2.79 -8.67 -16.14
CA GLY A 176 2.22 -9.44 -15.04
C GLY A 176 1.93 -10.89 -15.47
N ARG A 177 2.44 -11.86 -14.72
CA ARG A 177 2.09 -13.29 -14.90
C ARG A 177 1.00 -13.69 -13.91
N ILE A 178 0.02 -14.48 -14.34
CA ILE A 178 -1.04 -14.95 -13.44
C ILE A 178 -0.42 -15.83 -12.35
N ASN A 179 -0.56 -15.42 -11.09
CA ASN A 179 -0.12 -16.20 -9.93
C ASN A 179 -1.11 -17.34 -9.70
N ILE A 180 -0.66 -18.59 -9.83
CA ILE A 180 -1.52 -19.77 -9.72
C ILE A 180 -2.15 -19.93 -8.32
N ASN A 181 -1.58 -19.31 -7.28
CA ASN A 181 -2.03 -19.48 -5.90
C ASN A 181 -3.10 -18.47 -5.48
N CYS A 182 -3.22 -17.33 -6.17
CA CYS A 182 -4.15 -16.27 -5.77
C CYS A 182 -4.80 -15.50 -6.93
N GLY A 183 -4.39 -15.74 -8.17
CA GLY A 183 -4.91 -15.07 -9.37
C GLY A 183 -4.41 -13.65 -9.61
N SER A 184 -3.71 -13.06 -8.64
CA SER A 184 -3.05 -11.76 -8.82
C SER A 184 -1.93 -11.86 -9.83
N LEU A 185 -1.49 -10.72 -10.36
CA LEU A 185 -0.42 -10.69 -11.35
C LEU A 185 0.94 -10.50 -10.67
N ASP A 186 1.82 -11.47 -10.84
CA ASP A 186 3.22 -11.42 -10.43
C ASP A 186 4.01 -10.50 -11.35
N TYR A 187 4.56 -9.45 -10.77
CA TYR A 187 5.48 -8.54 -11.42
C TYR A 187 6.90 -8.86 -10.99
N GLU A 188 7.80 -8.99 -11.97
CA GLU A 188 9.23 -9.01 -11.68
C GLU A 188 9.67 -7.59 -11.30
N ILE A 189 10.19 -7.43 -10.09
CA ILE A 189 10.74 -6.17 -9.61
C ILE A 189 12.23 -6.31 -9.38
N MET A 190 12.93 -5.22 -9.65
CA MET A 190 14.31 -5.05 -9.28
C MET A 190 14.41 -4.09 -8.09
N ASP A 191 15.11 -4.52 -7.04
CA ASP A 191 15.40 -3.69 -5.87
C ASP A 191 16.53 -2.68 -6.15
N ARG A 192 16.85 -1.86 -5.14
CA ARG A 192 17.91 -0.83 -5.22
C ARG A 192 19.32 -1.41 -5.38
N ASN A 193 19.50 -2.68 -5.05
CA ASN A 193 20.77 -3.39 -5.11
C ASN A 193 20.90 -4.20 -6.41
N GLY A 194 19.89 -4.17 -7.29
CA GLY A 194 19.86 -4.94 -8.53
C GLY A 194 19.38 -6.38 -8.37
N ASN A 195 18.83 -6.77 -7.21
CA ASN A 195 18.27 -8.10 -7.02
C ASN A 195 16.86 -8.18 -7.62
N TYR A 196 16.57 -9.30 -8.29
CA TYR A 196 15.25 -9.58 -8.84
C TYR A 196 14.40 -10.37 -7.85
N SER A 197 13.13 -10.02 -7.76
CA SER A 197 12.12 -10.78 -7.02
C SER A 197 10.75 -10.65 -7.69
N PHE A 198 9.82 -11.52 -7.33
CA PHE A 198 8.43 -11.39 -7.75
C PHE A 198 7.60 -10.83 -6.61
N ILE A 199 6.73 -9.89 -6.95
CA ILE A 199 5.71 -9.37 -6.06
C ILE A 199 4.42 -9.16 -6.84
N ASN A 200 3.30 -9.38 -6.18
CA ASN A 200 2.00 -9.05 -6.73
C ASN A 200 1.23 -8.09 -5.82
N ARG A 201 0.11 -7.58 -6.33
CA ARG A 201 -0.78 -6.68 -5.60
C ARG A 201 -1.30 -7.34 -4.32
N ARG A 202 -1.54 -8.66 -4.36
CA ARG A 202 -2.03 -9.45 -3.21
C ARG A 202 -1.05 -9.48 -2.05
N ASP A 203 0.25 -9.62 -2.32
CA ASP A 203 1.32 -9.56 -1.30
C ASP A 203 1.27 -8.24 -0.53
N ILE A 204 1.17 -7.12 -1.25
CA ILE A 204 1.07 -5.77 -0.65
C ILE A 204 -0.18 -5.66 0.22
N ALA A 205 -1.33 -6.12 -0.30
CA ALA A 205 -2.58 -6.09 0.42
C ALA A 205 -2.51 -6.91 1.72
N ASP A 206 -1.90 -8.09 1.70
CA ASP A 206 -1.72 -8.92 2.89
C ASP A 206 -0.73 -8.31 3.89
N MET A 207 0.37 -7.70 3.42
CA MET A 207 1.27 -6.90 4.28
C MET A 207 0.51 -5.78 5.01
N LEU A 208 -0.38 -5.07 4.32
CA LEU A 208 -1.21 -4.02 4.93
C LEU A 208 -2.17 -4.59 5.97
N ARG A 209 -2.86 -5.70 5.64
CA ARG A 209 -3.78 -6.38 6.56
C ARG A 209 -3.08 -6.83 7.85
N ASP A 210 -1.81 -7.22 7.76
CA ASP A 210 -1.06 -7.75 8.90
C ASP A 210 -0.26 -6.69 9.67
N SER A 211 0.03 -5.53 9.06
CA SER A 211 0.82 -4.42 9.61
C SER A 211 0.42 -3.96 11.02
N ILE A 212 -0.87 -4.06 11.35
CA ILE A 212 -1.44 -3.59 12.62
C ILE A 212 -2.17 -4.73 13.36
N SER A 213 -2.02 -5.96 12.87
CA SER A 213 -2.49 -7.14 13.60
C SER A 213 -1.57 -7.43 14.78
N ARG A 214 -2.14 -7.57 15.98
CA ARG A 214 -1.42 -7.84 17.24
C ARG A 214 -0.88 -9.27 17.35
N LYS A 215 -0.72 -10.01 16.25
CA LYS A 215 -0.17 -11.36 16.35
C LYS A 215 1.33 -11.24 16.62
N LYS A 216 1.70 -11.33 17.90
CA LYS A 216 2.97 -11.91 18.31
C LYS A 216 3.15 -13.16 17.44
N LYS A 217 4.14 -13.16 16.56
CA LYS A 217 4.77 -14.42 16.16
C LYS A 217 5.30 -14.99 17.48
N ILE A 218 4.54 -15.90 18.07
CA ILE A 218 5.11 -16.88 18.99
C ILE A 218 6.04 -17.71 18.12
N LEU A 219 7.27 -17.84 18.61
CA LEU A 219 8.45 -18.47 18.02
C LEU A 219 8.12 -19.70 17.16
#